data_AF-A0A495KXN4-F1
#
_entry.id   AF-A0A495KXN4-F1
#
_cell.length_a   1.000
_cell.length_b   1.000
_cell.length_c   1.000
_cell.angle_alpha   90.00
_cell.angle_beta   90.00
_cell.angle_gamma   90.00
#
_symmetry.space_group_name_H-M   'P 1'
#
loop_
_entity.id
_entity.type
_entity.pdbx_description
1 polymer ?
#
loop_
_entity_poly.entity_id
_entity_poly.type
_entity_poly.pdbx_seq_one_letter_code
_entity_poly.pdbx_strand_id
1 'polypeptide(L)'
;MAGRTKRTLDLLRPSRRDVEFEAVATKTFLAGELQNAQNSADTFNDQAAALLLELDVSHPESKDATNEYKAQVAKAVEQVRPAAAAYMKTVKENMDRVSAAQSMETSWTMENTLRLVELSMSEARQDFNGAWRSAQALVKTAAKTLTDRVARVARTAKQATALRDTPRRPKLGGPAKDTLRGRHAAHQRKASADRRGGARR
;
A
#
# COMPACT_ATOMS: atom_id res chain seq x y z
N MET A 1 -29.99 14.54 -55.35
CA MET A 1 -28.81 14.69 -54.46
C MET A 1 -28.88 13.85 -53.17
N ALA A 2 -29.64 12.74 -53.09
CA ALA A 2 -29.80 11.94 -51.87
C ALA A 2 -28.91 10.68 -51.76
N GLY A 3 -28.14 10.34 -52.80
CA GLY A 3 -27.32 9.12 -52.84
C GLY A 3 -25.83 9.27 -52.46
N ARG A 4 -25.33 10.51 -52.35
CA ARG A 4 -23.91 10.80 -52.05
C ARG A 4 -23.60 10.82 -50.56
N THR A 5 -24.57 11.19 -49.73
CA THR A 5 -24.44 11.33 -48.27
C THR A 5 -24.32 9.99 -47.53
N LYS A 6 -24.98 8.93 -48.00
CA LYS A 6 -24.82 7.57 -47.42
C LYS A 6 -23.41 7.00 -47.65
N ARG A 7 -22.85 7.12 -48.86
CA ARG A 7 -21.48 6.64 -49.15
C ARG A 7 -20.42 7.39 -48.36
N THR A 8 -20.56 8.71 -48.20
CA THR A 8 -19.62 9.49 -47.38
C THR A 8 -19.72 9.17 -45.89
N LEU A 9 -20.89 8.76 -45.39
CA LEU A 9 -21.05 8.33 -43.99
C LEU A 9 -20.48 6.92 -43.76
N ASP A 10 -20.64 6.01 -44.73
CA ASP A 10 -20.06 4.65 -44.65
C ASP A 10 -18.52 4.64 -44.76
N LEU A 11 -17.93 5.64 -45.43
CA LEU A 11 -16.46 5.81 -45.50
C LEU A 11 -15.83 6.34 -44.19
N LEU A 12 -16.63 6.87 -43.26
CA LEU A 12 -16.16 7.29 -41.94
C LEU A 12 -16.32 6.21 -40.87
N ARG A 13 -17.01 5.10 -41.19
CA ARG A 13 -17.10 3.97 -40.27
C ARG A 13 -15.81 3.15 -40.35
N PRO A 14 -15.24 2.74 -39.21
CA PRO A 14 -14.12 1.80 -39.19
C PRO A 14 -14.44 0.58 -40.05
N SER A 15 -13.46 0.13 -40.84
CA SER A 15 -13.67 -1.06 -41.66
C SER A 15 -13.81 -2.29 -40.74
N ARG A 16 -14.48 -3.35 -41.23
CA ARG A 16 -14.59 -4.61 -40.48
C ARG A 16 -13.21 -5.13 -40.04
N ARG A 17 -12.18 -4.98 -40.87
CA ARG A 17 -10.81 -5.40 -40.55
C ARG A 17 -10.19 -4.58 -39.43
N ASP A 18 -10.44 -3.27 -39.39
CA ASP A 18 -9.92 -2.39 -38.33
C ASP A 18 -10.51 -2.82 -36.98
N VAL A 19 -11.82 -3.08 -36.98
CA VAL A 19 -12.57 -3.51 -35.81
C VAL A 19 -12.17 -4.92 -35.33
N GLU A 20 -11.91 -5.85 -36.27
CA GLU A 20 -11.37 -7.18 -35.94
C GLU A 20 -9.94 -7.10 -35.37
N PHE A 21 -9.10 -6.22 -35.91
CA PHE A 21 -7.75 -5.98 -35.39
C PHE A 21 -7.79 -5.40 -33.97
N GLU A 22 -8.63 -4.39 -33.74
CA GLU A 22 -8.85 -3.82 -32.40
C GLU A 22 -9.37 -4.89 -31.44
N ALA A 23 -10.31 -5.74 -31.83
CA ALA A 23 -10.80 -6.83 -30.98
C ALA A 23 -9.70 -7.82 -30.58
N VAL A 24 -8.77 -8.15 -31.49
CA VAL A 24 -7.60 -8.99 -31.19
C VAL A 24 -6.65 -8.29 -30.21
N ALA A 25 -6.39 -6.99 -30.42
CA ALA A 25 -5.56 -6.19 -29.53
C ALA A 25 -6.18 -6.09 -28.12
N THR A 26 -7.48 -5.83 -28.03
CA THR A 26 -8.23 -5.78 -26.77
C THR A 26 -8.18 -7.13 -26.05
N LYS A 27 -8.35 -8.26 -26.74
CA LYS A 27 -8.22 -9.59 -26.12
C LYS A 27 -6.81 -9.85 -25.57
N THR A 28 -5.79 -9.46 -26.32
CA THR A 28 -4.39 -9.61 -25.89
C THR A 28 -4.09 -8.75 -24.66
N PHE A 29 -4.59 -7.52 -24.65
CA PHE A 29 -4.51 -6.61 -23.49
C PHE A 29 -5.22 -7.19 -22.27
N LEU A 30 -6.46 -7.67 -22.42
CA LEU A 30 -7.25 -8.27 -21.34
C LEU A 30 -6.58 -9.53 -20.77
N ALA A 31 -5.96 -10.36 -21.62
CA ALA A 31 -5.21 -11.52 -21.16
C ALA A 31 -3.98 -11.10 -20.31
N GLY A 32 -3.28 -10.04 -20.71
CA GLY A 32 -2.19 -9.46 -19.91
C GLY A 32 -2.66 -8.90 -18.57
N GLU A 33 -3.80 -8.19 -18.56
CA GLU A 33 -4.41 -7.66 -17.33
C GLU A 33 -4.87 -8.80 -16.39
N LEU A 34 -5.40 -9.89 -16.93
CA LEU A 34 -5.78 -11.07 -16.13
C LEU A 34 -4.57 -11.68 -15.43
N GLN A 35 -3.48 -11.89 -16.17
CA GLN A 35 -2.24 -12.45 -15.63
C GLN A 35 -1.62 -11.51 -14.59
N ASN A 36 -1.63 -10.20 -14.85
CA ASN A 36 -1.12 -9.21 -13.91
C ASN A 36 -1.95 -9.18 -12.61
N ALA A 37 -3.28 -9.21 -12.72
CA ALA A 37 -4.17 -9.23 -11.56
C ALA A 37 -3.96 -10.49 -10.71
N GLN A 38 -3.79 -11.65 -11.35
CA GLN A 38 -3.48 -12.91 -10.68
C GLN A 38 -2.14 -12.83 -9.94
N ASN A 39 -1.07 -12.40 -10.61
CA ASN A 39 0.27 -12.30 -10.02
C ASN A 39 0.35 -11.26 -8.89
N SER A 40 -0.41 -10.18 -8.98
CA SER A 40 -0.38 -9.09 -7.99
C SER A 40 -0.84 -9.56 -6.62
N ALA A 41 -1.89 -10.40 -6.55
CA ALA A 41 -2.41 -10.91 -5.29
C ALA A 41 -1.42 -11.85 -4.58
N ASP A 42 -0.74 -12.72 -5.35
CA ASP A 42 0.24 -13.67 -4.83
C ASP A 42 1.51 -12.96 -4.36
N THR A 43 2.03 -12.03 -5.18
CA THR A 43 3.25 -11.27 -4.87
C THR A 43 3.10 -10.44 -3.58
N PHE A 44 1.90 -9.91 -3.30
CA PHE A 44 1.65 -9.13 -2.08
C PHE A 44 1.81 -9.98 -0.81
N ASN A 45 1.30 -11.22 -0.85
CA ASN A 45 1.38 -12.14 0.27
C ASN A 45 2.83 -12.60 0.51
N ASP A 46 3.57 -12.86 -0.57
CA ASP A 46 4.98 -13.28 -0.50
C ASP A 46 5.88 -12.17 0.07
N GLN A 47 5.69 -10.92 -0.35
CA GLN A 47 6.43 -9.77 0.18
C GLN A 47 6.18 -9.56 1.68
N ALA A 48 4.94 -9.74 2.13
CA ALA A 48 4.59 -9.58 3.53
C ALA A 48 5.11 -10.75 4.40
N ALA A 49 5.12 -11.98 3.85
CA ALA A 49 5.68 -13.15 4.52
C ALA A 49 7.21 -13.06 4.67
N ALA A 50 7.91 -12.57 3.64
CA ALA A 50 9.36 -12.38 3.68
C ALA A 50 9.78 -11.40 4.78
N LEU A 51 9.11 -10.23 4.88
CA LEU A 51 9.42 -9.24 5.93
C LEU A 51 9.20 -9.79 7.34
N LEU A 52 8.17 -10.63 7.53
CA LEU A 52 7.89 -11.26 8.81
C LEU A 52 8.99 -12.23 9.24
N LEU A 53 9.48 -13.04 8.29
CA LEU A 53 10.54 -14.01 8.57
C LEU A 53 11.83 -13.30 9.01
N GLU A 54 12.20 -12.21 8.32
CA GLU A 54 13.40 -11.41 8.66
C GLU A 54 13.32 -10.80 10.06
N LEU A 55 12.13 -10.34 10.48
CA LEU A 55 11.93 -9.68 11.77
C LEU A 55 11.82 -10.66 12.95
N ASP A 56 11.22 -11.84 12.74
CA ASP A 56 11.08 -12.86 13.78
C ASP A 56 12.45 -13.46 14.19
N VAL A 57 13.37 -13.60 13.23
CA VAL A 57 14.76 -14.04 13.48
C VAL A 57 15.56 -12.99 14.24
N SER A 58 15.32 -11.71 13.98
CA SER A 58 16.14 -10.61 14.50
C SER A 58 15.72 -10.11 15.89
N HIS A 59 14.42 -10.21 16.24
CA HIS A 59 13.85 -9.55 17.43
C HIS A 59 12.74 -10.36 18.12
N PRO A 60 13.05 -11.51 18.76
CA PRO A 60 12.05 -12.36 19.42
C PRO A 60 11.28 -11.64 20.55
N GLU A 61 11.88 -10.62 21.16
CA GLU A 61 11.25 -9.76 22.18
C GLU A 61 10.11 -8.88 21.65
N SER A 62 9.92 -8.83 20.33
CA SER A 62 8.89 -8.02 19.66
C SER A 62 7.61 -8.78 19.30
N LYS A 63 7.40 -9.98 19.85
CA LYS A 63 6.29 -10.90 19.52
C LYS A 63 4.90 -10.23 19.41
N ASP A 64 4.57 -9.31 20.31
CA ASP A 64 3.27 -8.60 20.26
C ASP A 64 3.18 -7.66 19.05
N ALA A 65 4.26 -6.96 18.71
CA ALA A 65 4.34 -6.11 17.52
C ALA A 65 4.32 -6.94 16.23
N THR A 66 4.97 -8.11 16.23
CA THR A 66 4.93 -9.08 15.12
C THR A 66 3.51 -9.60 14.92
N ASN A 67 2.77 -9.93 15.98
CA ASN A 67 1.38 -10.38 15.91
C ASN A 67 0.45 -9.28 15.38
N GLU A 68 0.63 -8.04 15.81
CA GLU A 68 -0.14 -6.90 15.31
C GLU A 68 0.13 -6.65 13.82
N TYR A 69 1.40 -6.74 13.38
CA TYR A 69 1.74 -6.67 11.96
C TYR A 69 1.09 -7.80 11.15
N LYS A 70 1.16 -9.05 11.63
CA LYS A 70 0.48 -10.20 11.00
C LYS A 70 -1.02 -9.94 10.84
N ALA A 71 -1.67 -9.40 11.87
CA ALA A 71 -3.10 -9.07 11.81
C ALA A 71 -3.41 -7.96 10.78
N GLN A 72 -2.58 -6.92 10.69
CA GLN A 72 -2.77 -5.85 9.69
C GLN A 72 -2.50 -6.33 8.26
N VAL A 73 -1.50 -7.20 8.06
CA VAL A 73 -1.24 -7.84 6.75
C VAL A 73 -2.41 -8.74 6.36
N ALA A 74 -2.90 -9.59 7.26
CA ALA A 74 -4.05 -10.44 6.99
C ALA A 74 -5.27 -9.61 6.57
N LYS A 75 -5.54 -8.51 7.28
CA LYS A 75 -6.60 -7.57 6.93
C LYS A 75 -6.39 -6.91 5.57
N ALA A 76 -5.16 -6.53 5.23
CA ALA A 76 -4.83 -5.96 3.93
C ALA A 76 -5.04 -6.98 2.79
N VAL A 77 -4.66 -8.24 3.02
CA VAL A 77 -4.91 -9.35 2.09
C VAL A 77 -6.40 -9.61 1.90
N GLU A 78 -7.18 -9.60 3.00
CA GLU A 78 -8.65 -9.72 2.97
C GLU A 78 -9.33 -8.60 2.16
N GLN A 79 -8.73 -7.40 2.09
CA GLN A 79 -9.26 -6.30 1.26
C GLN A 79 -8.92 -6.47 -0.23
N VAL A 80 -7.71 -6.95 -0.55
CA VAL A 80 -7.25 -7.07 -1.95
C VAL A 80 -7.87 -8.27 -2.66
N ARG A 81 -7.97 -9.43 -1.99
CA ARG A 81 -8.47 -10.67 -2.59
C ARG A 81 -9.84 -10.55 -3.26
N PRO A 82 -10.90 -10.02 -2.62
CA PRO A 82 -12.20 -9.88 -3.26
C PRO A 82 -12.20 -8.87 -4.41
N ALA A 83 -11.45 -7.77 -4.28
CA ALA A 83 -11.32 -6.77 -5.34
C ALA A 83 -10.58 -7.33 -6.57
N ALA A 84 -9.50 -8.10 -6.35
CA ALA A 84 -8.79 -8.82 -7.40
C ALA A 84 -9.70 -9.85 -8.10
N ALA A 85 -10.46 -10.63 -7.32
CA ALA A 85 -11.40 -11.61 -7.86
C ALA A 85 -12.51 -10.95 -8.69
N ALA A 86 -13.08 -9.83 -8.23
CA ALA A 86 -14.05 -9.04 -8.97
C ALA A 86 -13.46 -8.48 -10.26
N TYR A 87 -12.25 -7.91 -10.21
CA TYR A 87 -11.56 -7.40 -11.40
C TYR A 87 -11.31 -8.51 -12.43
N MET A 88 -10.74 -9.64 -12.00
CA MET A 88 -10.51 -10.80 -12.87
C MET A 88 -11.81 -11.34 -13.49
N LYS A 89 -12.91 -11.32 -12.72
CA LYS A 89 -14.23 -11.70 -13.24
C LYS A 89 -14.67 -10.74 -14.36
N THR A 90 -14.59 -9.43 -14.14
CA THR A 90 -14.92 -8.42 -15.16
C THR A 90 -14.05 -8.57 -16.41
N VAL A 91 -12.74 -8.84 -16.25
CA VAL A 91 -11.82 -9.10 -17.37
C VAL A 91 -12.30 -10.30 -18.20
N LYS A 92 -12.64 -11.42 -17.55
CA LYS A 92 -13.14 -12.62 -18.26
C LYS A 92 -14.47 -12.36 -18.96
N GLU A 93 -15.43 -11.73 -18.28
CA GLU A 93 -16.72 -11.39 -18.88
C GLU A 93 -16.54 -10.48 -20.10
N ASN A 94 -15.60 -9.54 -20.05
CA ASN A 94 -15.27 -8.69 -21.19
C ASN A 94 -14.57 -9.45 -22.32
N MET A 95 -13.67 -10.40 -22.01
CA MET A 95 -13.09 -11.29 -23.02
C MET A 95 -14.16 -12.13 -23.74
N ASP A 96 -15.14 -12.62 -22.99
CA ASP A 96 -16.27 -13.39 -23.53
C ASP A 96 -17.17 -12.51 -24.41
N ARG A 97 -17.47 -11.27 -23.98
CA ARG A 97 -18.24 -10.28 -24.76
C ARG A 97 -17.57 -9.95 -26.09
N VAL A 98 -16.25 -9.68 -26.09
CA VAL A 98 -15.51 -9.41 -27.34
C VAL A 98 -15.53 -10.63 -28.24
N SER A 99 -15.42 -11.85 -27.69
CA SER A 99 -15.48 -13.08 -28.47
C SER A 99 -16.85 -13.32 -29.10
N ALA A 100 -17.93 -13.09 -28.34
CA ALA A 100 -19.29 -13.17 -28.85
C ALA A 100 -19.53 -12.11 -29.94
N ALA A 101 -19.13 -10.87 -29.71
CA ALA A 101 -19.27 -9.78 -30.68
C ALA A 101 -18.48 -10.05 -31.97
N GLN A 102 -17.32 -10.71 -31.90
CA GLN A 102 -16.52 -11.07 -33.07
C GLN A 102 -17.22 -12.10 -33.96
N SER A 103 -18.05 -12.97 -33.37
CA SER A 103 -18.83 -13.97 -34.12
C SER A 103 -20.06 -13.38 -34.82
N MET A 104 -20.49 -12.17 -34.43
CA MET A 104 -21.61 -11.47 -35.04
C MET A 104 -21.05 -10.57 -36.15
N GLU A 105 -21.36 -10.84 -37.42
CA GLU A 105 -20.73 -10.21 -38.60
C GLU A 105 -20.96 -8.68 -38.77
N THR A 106 -21.49 -7.99 -37.76
CA THR A 106 -21.83 -6.57 -37.80
C THR A 106 -20.76 -5.72 -37.11
N SER A 107 -20.11 -4.80 -37.84
CA SER A 107 -19.08 -3.91 -37.29
C SER A 107 -19.59 -2.98 -36.16
N TRP A 108 -20.86 -2.56 -36.25
CA TRP A 108 -21.48 -1.68 -35.25
C TRP A 108 -21.64 -2.35 -33.87
N THR A 109 -21.93 -3.65 -33.83
CA THR A 109 -22.05 -4.38 -32.55
C THR A 109 -20.69 -4.54 -31.88
N MET A 110 -19.61 -4.70 -32.64
CA MET A 110 -18.27 -4.78 -32.09
C MET A 110 -17.78 -3.42 -31.58
N GLU A 111 -17.97 -2.32 -32.32
CA GLU A 111 -17.57 -0.97 -31.86
C GLU A 111 -18.23 -0.60 -30.53
N ASN A 112 -19.54 -0.86 -30.40
CA ASN A 112 -20.25 -0.63 -29.13
C ASN A 112 -19.76 -1.56 -28.02
N THR A 113 -19.46 -2.82 -28.34
CA THR A 113 -18.89 -3.78 -27.37
C THR A 113 -17.54 -3.31 -26.86
N LEU A 114 -16.65 -2.83 -27.73
CA LEU A 114 -15.34 -2.31 -27.35
C LEU A 114 -15.48 -1.10 -26.40
N ARG A 115 -16.41 -0.17 -26.68
CA ARG A 115 -16.68 0.96 -25.76
C ARG A 115 -17.20 0.50 -24.40
N LEU A 116 -18.09 -0.48 -24.35
CA LEU A 116 -18.59 -1.04 -23.09
C LEU A 116 -17.49 -1.77 -22.30
N VAL A 117 -16.58 -2.43 -23.01
CA VAL A 117 -15.40 -3.06 -22.41
C VAL A 117 -14.47 -1.99 -21.82
N GLU A 118 -14.17 -0.91 -22.55
CA GLU A 118 -13.36 0.20 -22.03
C GLU A 118 -13.95 0.80 -20.76
N LEU A 119 -15.25 1.10 -20.75
CA LEU A 119 -15.94 1.67 -19.60
C LEU A 119 -15.87 0.74 -18.39
N SER A 120 -16.28 -0.52 -18.57
CA SER A 120 -16.30 -1.51 -17.48
C SER A 120 -14.90 -1.85 -16.96
N MET A 121 -13.89 -1.88 -17.83
CA MET A 121 -12.49 -2.06 -17.42
C MET A 121 -11.98 -0.86 -16.64
N SER A 122 -12.32 0.37 -17.05
CA SER A 122 -11.91 1.58 -16.32
C SER A 122 -12.45 1.58 -14.89
N GLU A 123 -13.74 1.27 -14.71
CA GLU A 123 -14.38 1.19 -13.40
C GLU A 123 -13.75 0.09 -12.54
N ALA A 124 -13.68 -1.14 -13.06
CA ALA A 124 -13.13 -2.27 -12.31
C ALA A 124 -11.65 -2.06 -11.94
N ARG A 125 -10.88 -1.36 -12.79
CA ARG A 125 -9.48 -1.02 -12.52
C ARG A 125 -9.36 0.06 -11.44
N GLN A 126 -10.26 1.03 -11.39
CA GLN A 126 -10.27 2.05 -10.34
C GLN A 126 -10.55 1.40 -8.97
N ASP A 127 -11.53 0.51 -8.89
CA ASP A 127 -11.88 -0.20 -7.65
C ASP A 127 -10.72 -1.08 -7.17
N PHE A 128 -10.13 -1.87 -8.08
CA PHE A 128 -8.97 -2.71 -7.75
C PHE A 128 -7.77 -1.89 -7.27
N ASN A 129 -7.42 -0.82 -8.00
CA ASN A 129 -6.31 0.05 -7.61
C ASN A 129 -6.58 0.80 -6.29
N GLY A 130 -7.84 1.18 -6.03
CA GLY A 130 -8.26 1.78 -4.77
C GLY A 130 -8.03 0.85 -3.59
N ALA A 131 -8.54 -0.39 -3.69
CA ALA A 131 -8.34 -1.43 -2.68
C ALA A 131 -6.85 -1.74 -2.46
N TRP A 132 -6.09 -1.87 -3.55
CA TRP A 132 -4.65 -2.12 -3.51
C TRP A 132 -3.87 -1.00 -2.80
N ARG A 133 -4.13 0.27 -3.13
CA ARG A 133 -3.48 1.42 -2.46
C ARG A 133 -3.81 1.47 -0.97
N SER A 134 -5.06 1.19 -0.60
CA SER A 134 -5.48 1.10 0.81
C SER A 134 -4.71 0.01 1.56
N ALA A 135 -4.62 -1.19 0.98
CA ALA A 135 -3.89 -2.32 1.53
C ALA A 135 -2.39 -2.03 1.68
N GLN A 136 -1.76 -1.41 0.68
CA GLN A 136 -0.36 -0.97 0.76
C GLN A 136 -0.15 0.06 1.87
N ALA A 137 -1.06 1.01 2.05
CA ALA A 137 -0.98 2.00 3.12
C ALA A 137 -1.06 1.34 4.52
N LEU A 138 -1.94 0.35 4.70
CA LEU A 138 -2.05 -0.43 5.93
C LEU A 138 -0.74 -1.17 6.24
N VAL A 139 -0.19 -1.91 5.27
CA VAL A 139 1.05 -2.66 5.45
C VAL A 139 2.24 -1.73 5.71
N LYS A 140 2.36 -0.62 4.99
CA LYS A 140 3.43 0.37 5.22
C LYS A 140 3.36 0.99 6.62
N THR A 141 2.15 1.29 7.09
CA THR A 141 1.93 1.83 8.44
C THR A 141 2.27 0.80 9.51
N ALA A 142 1.85 -0.45 9.31
CA ALA A 142 2.17 -1.56 10.20
C ALA A 142 3.69 -1.82 10.25
N ALA A 143 4.36 -1.84 9.09
CA ALA A 143 5.81 -2.02 8.99
C ALA A 143 6.56 -0.91 9.74
N LYS A 144 6.18 0.36 9.53
CA LYS A 144 6.75 1.48 10.26
C LYS A 144 6.56 1.35 11.78
N THR A 145 5.36 0.99 12.21
CA THR A 145 5.03 0.80 13.63
C THR A 145 5.88 -0.31 14.26
N LEU A 146 6.07 -1.41 13.53
CA LEU A 146 6.91 -2.53 13.94
C LEU A 146 8.37 -2.10 14.08
N THR A 147 8.95 -1.47 13.06
CA THR A 147 10.32 -0.94 13.09
C THR A 147 10.55 0.04 14.24
N ASP A 148 9.59 0.95 14.49
CA ASP A 148 9.68 1.92 15.58
C ASP A 148 9.65 1.24 16.97
N ARG A 149 8.84 0.18 17.13
CA ARG A 149 8.78 -0.62 18.36
C ARG A 149 10.07 -1.41 18.57
N VAL A 150 10.56 -2.10 17.54
CA VAL A 150 11.84 -2.81 17.57
C VAL A 150 12.98 -1.86 17.94
N ALA A 151 13.06 -0.69 17.32
CA ALA A 151 14.08 0.32 17.64
C ALA A 151 13.98 0.82 19.08
N ARG A 152 12.77 0.92 19.65
CA ARG A 152 12.58 1.25 21.08
C ARG A 152 13.13 0.15 21.97
N VAL A 153 12.82 -1.12 21.69
CA VAL A 153 13.30 -2.25 22.52
C VAL A 153 14.81 -2.41 22.43
N ALA A 154 15.40 -2.27 21.24
CA ALA A 154 16.85 -2.27 21.09
C ALA A 154 17.53 -1.14 21.90
N ARG A 155 16.91 0.05 21.97
CA ARG A 155 17.41 1.16 22.79
C ARG A 155 17.29 0.88 24.28
N THR A 156 16.18 0.34 24.77
CA THR A 156 16.02 0.02 26.19
C THR A 156 16.97 -1.09 26.61
N ALA A 157 17.18 -2.11 25.76
CA ALA A 157 18.17 -3.15 25.98
C ALA A 157 19.59 -2.56 26.10
N LYS A 158 19.99 -1.67 25.18
CA LYS A 158 21.28 -0.95 25.25
C LYS A 158 21.43 -0.10 26.50
N GLN A 159 20.35 0.55 26.97
CA GLN A 159 20.38 1.31 28.22
C GLN A 159 20.51 0.39 29.43
N ALA A 160 19.82 -0.75 29.43
CA ALA A 160 19.91 -1.74 30.50
C ALA A 160 21.31 -2.36 30.59
N THR A 161 21.93 -2.70 29.46
CA THR A 161 23.34 -3.16 29.43
C THR A 161 24.29 -2.05 29.85
N ALA A 162 24.12 -0.82 29.36
CA ALA A 162 24.95 0.30 29.81
C ALA A 162 24.85 0.54 31.33
N LEU A 163 23.67 0.40 31.93
CA LEU A 163 23.49 0.52 33.38
C LEU A 163 24.10 -0.65 34.17
N ARG A 164 24.12 -1.86 33.58
CA ARG A 164 24.75 -3.05 34.14
C ARG A 164 26.28 -2.98 34.07
N ASP A 165 26.80 -2.50 32.94
CA ASP A 165 28.23 -2.47 32.60
C ASP A 165 28.92 -1.19 33.08
N THR A 166 28.16 -0.13 33.41
CA THR A 166 28.73 0.96 34.20
C THR A 166 29.14 0.38 35.55
N PRO A 167 30.44 0.39 35.91
CA PRO A 167 30.83 0.05 37.26
C PRO A 167 30.00 0.95 38.17
N ARG A 168 29.27 0.37 39.14
CA ARG A 168 28.46 1.09 40.13
C ARG A 168 29.18 2.40 40.38
N ARG A 169 28.61 3.50 39.85
CA ARG A 169 29.24 4.84 39.81
C ARG A 169 30.09 4.96 41.06
N PRO A 170 31.41 5.26 40.98
CA PRO A 170 32.19 5.49 42.21
C PRO A 170 31.32 6.41 43.03
N LYS A 171 30.85 5.94 44.19
CA LYS A 171 29.90 6.70 45.00
C LYS A 171 30.58 8.05 45.13
N LEU A 172 30.09 9.08 44.46
CA LEU A 172 30.55 10.43 44.69
C LEU A 172 30.28 10.59 46.18
N GLY A 173 31.34 10.50 46.98
CA GLY A 173 31.24 10.63 48.42
C GLY A 173 30.49 11.92 48.67
N GLY A 174 29.56 11.88 49.64
CA GLY A 174 28.62 12.96 50.02
C GLY A 174 28.87 14.34 49.39
N PRO A 175 30.01 15.00 49.66
CA PRO A 175 30.30 16.35 49.19
C PRO A 175 30.17 16.59 47.67
N ALA A 176 30.54 15.64 46.82
CA ALA A 176 30.49 15.83 45.36
C ALA A 176 29.07 15.63 44.79
N LYS A 177 28.23 14.85 45.46
CA LYS A 177 26.82 14.68 45.11
C LYS A 177 25.99 15.89 45.56
N ASP A 178 26.30 16.42 46.75
CA ASP A 178 25.59 17.57 47.34
C ASP A 178 25.90 18.88 46.59
N THR A 179 27.13 19.05 46.10
CA THR A 179 27.50 20.21 45.28
C THR A 179 26.80 20.21 43.91
N LEU A 180 26.68 19.07 43.23
CA LEU A 180 25.93 18.99 41.97
C LEU A 180 24.42 19.19 42.19
N ARG A 181 23.85 18.62 43.25
CA ARG A 181 22.44 18.79 43.61
C ARG A 181 22.14 20.25 44.02
N GLY A 182 23.04 20.87 44.76
CA GLY A 182 22.97 22.28 45.14
C GLY A 182 23.05 23.23 43.95
N ARG A 183 23.96 22.98 42.98
CA ARG A 183 24.06 23.76 41.73
C ARG A 183 22.79 23.62 40.89
N HIS A 184 22.23 22.41 40.76
CA HIS A 184 20.97 22.21 40.03
C HIS A 184 19.79 22.92 40.68
N ALA A 185 19.68 22.86 42.01
CA ALA A 185 18.64 23.56 42.76
C ALA A 185 18.76 25.09 42.62
N ALA A 186 19.98 25.63 42.63
CA ALA A 186 20.24 27.05 42.40
C ALA A 186 19.84 27.50 40.98
N HIS A 187 20.18 26.71 39.95
CA HIS A 187 19.75 26.98 38.57
C HIS A 187 18.23 26.92 38.39
N GLN A 188 17.53 25.96 39.02
CA GLN A 188 16.07 25.89 39.00
C GLN A 188 15.40 27.10 39.67
N ARG A 189 15.96 27.57 40.79
CA ARG A 189 15.47 28.77 41.48
C ARG A 189 15.65 30.03 40.62
N LYS A 190 16.81 30.21 39.98
CA LYS A 190 17.07 31.33 39.06
C LYS A 190 16.13 31.31 37.85
N ALA A 191 15.99 30.17 37.17
CA ALA A 191 15.07 30.03 36.04
C ALA A 191 13.59 30.22 36.42
N SER A 192 13.20 29.87 37.65
CA SER A 192 11.85 30.13 38.17
C SER A 192 11.62 31.59 38.56
N ALA A 193 12.66 32.29 39.03
CA ALA A 193 12.62 33.72 39.32
C ALA A 193 12.54 34.55 38.03
N ASP A 194 13.33 34.20 37.01
CA ASP A 194 13.32 34.86 35.69
C ASP A 194 11.94 34.72 35.01
N ARG A 195 11.28 33.55 35.11
CA ARG A 195 9.90 33.35 34.63
C ARG A 195 8.85 34.16 35.39
N ARG A 196 9.07 34.48 36.66
CA ARG A 196 8.16 35.32 37.47
C ARG A 196 8.41 36.82 37.29
N GLY A 197 9.65 37.22 37.01
CA GLY A 197 10.01 38.59 36.66
C GLY A 197 9.63 38.98 35.23
N GLY A 198 9.60 38.02 34.30
CA GLY A 198 9.18 38.22 32.91
C GLY A 198 7.67 38.36 32.69
N ALA A 199 6.84 37.90 33.64
CA ALA A 199 5.38 38.07 33.59
C ALA A 199 4.91 39.47 34.08
N ARG A 200 5.85 40.31 34.54
CA ARG A 200 5.60 41.70 34.96
C ARG A 200 6.08 42.74 33.93
N ARG A 201 6.62 42.29 32.79
CA ARG A 201 6.93 43.15 31.64
C ARG A 201 5.88 42.96 30.57
#